data_AF-A0A7J4DS86-F1
#
_entry.id   AF-A0A7J4DS86-F1
#
_cell.length_a   1.000
_cell.length_b   1.000
_cell.length_c   1.000
_cell.angle_alpha   90.00
_cell.angle_beta   90.00
_cell.angle_gamma   90.00
#
_symmetry.space_group_name_H-M   'P 1'
#
loop_
_entity.id
_entity.type
_entity.pdbx_description
1 polymer ?
#
loop_
_entity_poly.entity_id
_entity_poly.type
_entity_poly.pdbx_seq_one_letter_code
_entity_poly.pdbx_strand_id
1 'polypeptide(L)'
;MTPLDRREREKHVIKQMADLLRAGAAMLAERCPVCGLPLFRLRSGEIICPQHGRVFVVRSESEYRKVSAQGVLEELEELATKKISELIYKLEKGYDREAISELREWLNILEQVERLITVLDYQKKRSESTSRRT
;
A
#
# COMPACT_ATOMS: atom_id res chain seq x y z
N MET A 1 7.38 21.74 22.38
CA MET A 1 8.43 20.69 22.36
C MET A 1 9.79 21.37 22.51
N THR A 2 10.59 20.99 23.50
CA THR A 2 11.86 21.67 23.83
C THR A 2 13.01 21.17 22.95
N PRO A 3 14.06 21.98 22.70
CA PRO A 3 15.21 21.62 21.86
C PRO A 3 16.03 20.42 22.34
N LEU A 4 15.99 20.10 23.64
CA LEU A 4 16.78 19.03 24.26
C LEU A 4 16.32 17.63 23.81
N ASP A 5 15.02 17.47 23.58
CA ASP A 5 14.36 16.22 23.20
C ASP A 5 14.70 15.77 21.75
N ARG A 6 15.14 16.69 20.88
CA ARG A 6 15.54 16.38 19.50
C ARG A 6 16.92 15.69 19.43
N ARG A 7 17.88 16.15 20.22
CA ARG A 7 19.24 15.59 20.25
C ARG A 7 19.27 14.16 20.81
N GLU A 8 18.42 13.89 21.80
CA GLU A 8 18.28 12.56 22.40
C GLU A 8 17.77 11.53 21.36
N ARG A 9 16.74 11.91 20.59
CA ARG A 9 16.19 11.07 19.51
C ARG A 9 17.19 10.81 18.39
N GLU A 10 17.93 11.81 17.95
CA GLU A 10 18.99 11.63 16.93
C GLU A 10 20.06 10.65 17.41
N LYS A 11 20.51 10.78 18.66
CA LYS A 11 21.46 9.83 19.26
C LYS A 11 20.90 8.41 19.29
N HIS A 12 19.62 8.25 19.60
CA HIS A 12 18.98 6.94 19.62
C HIS A 12 18.96 6.29 18.22
N VAL A 13 18.57 7.05 17.19
CA VAL A 13 18.52 6.56 15.81
C VAL A 13 19.91 6.18 15.29
N ILE A 14 20.92 7.02 15.55
CA ILE A 14 22.31 6.73 15.15
C ILE A 14 22.81 5.45 15.82
N LYS A 15 22.48 5.25 17.10
CA LYS A 15 22.83 4.02 17.83
C LYS A 15 22.18 2.79 17.18
N GLN A 16 20.89 2.85 16.87
CA GLN A 16 20.18 1.75 16.20
C GLN A 16 20.79 1.42 14.83
N MET A 17 21.17 2.42 14.04
CA MET A 17 21.87 2.20 12.76
C MET A 17 23.21 1.47 12.96
N ALA A 18 23.99 1.87 13.95
CA ALA A 18 25.26 1.22 14.27
C ALA A 18 25.03 -0.22 14.75
N ASP A 19 23.98 -0.49 15.52
CA ASP A 19 23.60 -1.82 16.00
C ASP A 19 23.24 -2.75 14.83
N LEU A 20 22.47 -2.26 13.85
CA LEU A 20 22.12 -3.00 12.65
C LEU A 20 23.36 -3.39 11.82
N LEU A 21 24.29 -2.45 11.62
CA LEU A 21 25.55 -2.73 10.91
C LEU A 21 26.40 -3.76 11.66
N ARG A 22 26.49 -3.67 13.00
CA ARG A 22 27.21 -4.64 13.83
C ARG A 22 26.57 -6.03 13.80
N ALA A 23 25.25 -6.10 13.71
CA ALA A 23 24.51 -7.36 13.50
C ALA A 23 24.70 -7.95 12.09
N GLY A 24 25.42 -7.25 11.21
CA GLY A 24 25.69 -7.67 9.83
C GLY A 24 24.53 -7.43 8.88
N ALA A 25 23.68 -6.44 9.17
CA ALA A 25 22.72 -5.94 8.20
C ALA A 25 23.43 -5.07 7.15
N ALA A 26 22.93 -5.09 5.91
CA ALA A 26 23.44 -4.26 4.81
C ALA A 26 22.59 -3.00 4.66
N MET A 27 23.22 -1.82 4.65
CA MET A 27 22.53 -0.57 4.34
C MET A 27 22.11 -0.58 2.86
N LEU A 28 20.89 -0.13 2.58
CA LEU A 28 20.28 -0.07 1.26
C LEU A 28 20.32 1.35 0.70
N ALA A 29 20.24 1.47 -0.63
CA ALA A 29 20.13 2.77 -1.30
C ALA A 29 18.73 3.38 -1.14
N GLU A 30 17.73 2.50 -0.96
CA GLU A 30 16.34 2.84 -0.69
C GLU A 30 16.17 3.47 0.71
N ARG A 31 15.31 4.50 0.80
CA ARG A 31 15.00 5.23 2.05
C ARG A 31 13.60 4.89 2.55
N CYS A 32 13.38 4.99 3.85
CA CYS A 32 12.08 4.82 4.46
C CYS A 32 11.12 5.92 3.96
N PRO A 33 9.94 5.59 3.40
CA PRO A 33 9.00 6.59 2.91
C PRO A 33 8.33 7.41 4.02
N VAL A 34 8.45 6.98 5.28
CA VAL A 34 7.85 7.64 6.44
C VAL A 34 8.79 8.67 7.08
N CYS A 35 10.08 8.34 7.26
CA CYS A 35 11.06 9.26 7.92
C CYS A 35 12.28 9.62 7.06
N GLY A 36 12.44 9.07 5.87
CA GLY A 36 13.56 9.37 4.98
C GLY A 36 14.91 8.77 5.38
N LEU A 37 14.98 7.98 6.47
CA LEU A 37 16.21 7.28 6.88
C LEU A 37 16.54 6.12 5.92
N PRO A 38 17.82 5.79 5.71
CA PRO A 38 18.21 4.64 4.90
C PRO A 38 17.66 3.33 5.50
N LEU A 39 17.21 2.44 4.62
CA LEU A 39 16.75 1.10 5.00
C LEU A 39 17.94 0.14 5.16
N PHE A 40 17.73 -0.93 5.91
CA PHE A 40 18.73 -1.98 6.13
C PHE A 40 18.14 -3.35 5.81
N ARG A 41 18.91 -4.23 5.18
CA ARG A 41 18.56 -5.64 4.98
C ARG A 41 19.26 -6.51 5.99
N LEU A 42 18.51 -7.21 6.83
CA LEU A 42 19.02 -8.21 7.77
C LEU A 42 19.54 -9.45 7.04
N ARG A 43 20.33 -10.28 7.72
CA ARG A 43 20.77 -11.58 7.19
C ARG A 43 19.62 -12.54 6.87
N SER A 44 18.48 -12.38 7.54
CA SER A 44 17.23 -13.11 7.25
C SER A 44 16.61 -12.73 5.91
N GLY A 45 17.06 -11.65 5.27
CA GLY A 45 16.46 -11.08 4.05
C GLY A 45 15.42 -9.98 4.33
N GLU A 46 15.02 -9.79 5.58
CA GLU A 46 14.04 -8.77 5.97
C GLU A 46 14.61 -7.36 5.86
N ILE A 47 13.80 -6.41 5.42
CA ILE A 47 14.19 -5.01 5.32
C ILE A 47 13.59 -4.23 6.48
N ILE A 48 14.38 -3.35 7.10
CA ILE A 48 14.04 -2.65 8.33
C ILE A 48 14.45 -1.18 8.28
N CYS A 49 13.60 -0.32 8.85
CA CYS A 49 13.93 1.06 9.20
C CYS A 49 14.40 1.10 10.66
N PRO A 50 15.54 1.76 10.97
CA PRO A 50 16.08 1.84 12.34
C PRO A 50 15.16 2.57 13.32
N GLN A 51 14.18 3.33 12.83
CA GLN A 51 13.22 4.06 13.65
C GLN A 51 11.84 3.38 13.73
N HIS A 52 11.37 2.74 12.64
CA HIS A 52 9.99 2.25 12.53
C HIS A 52 9.86 0.72 12.49
N GLY A 53 10.96 -0.02 12.39
CA GLY A 53 10.91 -1.49 12.30
C GLY A 53 10.75 -2.00 10.86
N ARG A 54 10.20 -3.21 10.69
CA ARG A 54 10.17 -3.92 9.40
C ARG A 54 9.46 -3.11 8.32
N VAL A 55 10.08 -3.02 7.15
CA VAL A 55 9.60 -2.31 5.97
C VAL A 55 9.55 -3.29 4.81
N PHE A 56 8.37 -3.47 4.22
CA PHE A 56 8.21 -4.27 3.00
C PHE A 56 8.69 -3.45 1.80
N VAL A 57 9.88 -3.75 1.27
CA VAL A 57 10.34 -3.17 0.00
C VAL A 57 9.85 -4.06 -1.13
N VAL A 58 8.78 -3.62 -1.79
CA VAL A 58 8.17 -4.29 -2.93
C VAL A 58 9.04 -4.03 -4.17
N ARG A 59 9.67 -5.07 -4.73
CA ARG A 59 10.67 -4.96 -5.81
C ARG A 59 10.12 -5.19 -7.22
N SER A 60 8.80 -5.32 -7.41
CA SER A 60 8.23 -5.50 -8.74
C SER A 60 6.86 -4.81 -8.87
N GLU A 61 6.61 -4.16 -10.02
CA GLU A 61 5.28 -3.60 -10.36
C GLU A 61 4.17 -4.66 -10.34
N SER A 62 4.51 -5.92 -10.63
CA SER A 62 3.55 -7.04 -10.66
C SER A 62 3.19 -7.57 -9.26
N GLU A 63 4.12 -7.60 -8.30
CA GLU A 63 3.78 -7.87 -6.89
C GLU A 63 3.21 -6.63 -6.19
N TYR A 64 3.56 -5.42 -6.63
CA TYR A 64 2.91 -4.20 -6.16
C TYR A 64 1.41 -4.21 -6.46
N ARG A 65 0.99 -4.68 -7.64
CA ARG A 65 -0.45 -4.88 -7.94
C ARG A 65 -1.10 -5.90 -7.00
N LYS A 66 -0.41 -6.98 -6.65
CA LYS A 66 -0.97 -8.02 -5.76
C LYS A 66 -0.96 -7.68 -4.27
N VAL A 67 -0.09 -6.76 -3.83
CA VAL A 67 0.11 -6.44 -2.40
C VAL A 67 -0.33 -5.01 -2.05
N SER A 68 -0.49 -4.11 -3.02
CA SER A 68 -1.01 -2.77 -2.78
C SER A 68 -2.54 -2.76 -2.70
N ALA A 69 -3.08 -1.91 -1.83
CA ALA A 69 -4.53 -1.70 -1.73
C ALA A 69 -5.15 -1.30 -3.08
N GLN A 70 -4.42 -0.55 -3.91
CA GLN A 70 -4.87 -0.15 -5.25
C GLN A 70 -5.02 -1.36 -6.18
N GLY A 71 -4.03 -2.23 -6.28
CA GLY A 71 -4.13 -3.36 -7.20
C GLY A 71 -5.11 -4.45 -6.75
N VAL A 72 -5.35 -4.62 -5.43
CA VAL A 72 -6.44 -5.48 -4.93
C VAL A 72 -7.82 -4.91 -5.32
N LEU A 73 -7.98 -3.58 -5.28
CA LEU A 73 -9.22 -2.92 -5.70
C LEU A 73 -9.43 -3.02 -7.21
N GLU A 74 -8.39 -2.86 -8.02
CA GLU A 74 -8.44 -3.08 -9.48
C GLU A 74 -8.83 -4.53 -9.82
N GLU A 75 -8.29 -5.52 -9.10
CA GLU A 75 -8.67 -6.93 -9.30
C GLU A 75 -10.14 -7.20 -8.92
N LEU A 76 -10.63 -6.55 -7.85
CA LEU A 76 -12.03 -6.63 -7.45
C LEU A 76 -12.97 -5.94 -8.46
N GLU A 77 -12.55 -4.84 -9.08
CA GLU A 77 -13.26 -4.15 -10.15
C GLU A 77 -13.46 -5.05 -11.38
N GLU A 78 -12.37 -5.71 -11.82
CA GLU A 78 -12.43 -6.67 -12.92
C GLU A 78 -13.37 -7.85 -12.62
N LEU A 79 -13.32 -8.37 -11.40
CA LEU A 79 -14.18 -9.48 -10.97
C LEU A 79 -15.65 -9.06 -10.94
N ALA A 80 -15.96 -7.90 -10.37
CA ALA A 80 -17.31 -7.37 -10.30
C ALA A 80 -17.90 -7.16 -11.69
N THR A 81 -17.12 -6.62 -12.63
CA THR A 81 -17.56 -6.40 -14.02
C THR A 81 -17.89 -7.70 -14.74
N LYS A 82 -17.07 -8.76 -14.54
CA LYS A 82 -17.35 -10.10 -15.07
C LYS A 82 -18.65 -10.66 -14.50
N LYS A 83 -18.85 -10.56 -13.18
CA LYS A 83 -20.07 -11.05 -12.51
C LYS A 83 -21.33 -10.32 -12.94
N ILE A 84 -21.27 -9.00 -13.05
CA ILE A 84 -22.36 -8.17 -13.59
C ILE A 84 -22.73 -8.63 -15.00
N SER A 85 -21.74 -8.86 -15.87
CA SER A 85 -21.96 -9.34 -17.24
C SER A 85 -22.65 -10.71 -17.28
N GLU A 86 -22.25 -11.64 -16.41
CA GLU A 86 -22.90 -12.95 -16.26
C GLU A 86 -24.38 -12.81 -15.82
N LEU A 87 -24.65 -11.92 -14.87
CA LEU A 87 -26.00 -11.68 -14.34
C LEU A 87 -26.90 -11.01 -15.38
N ILE A 88 -26.38 -10.06 -16.16
CA ILE A 88 -27.11 -9.45 -17.29
C ILE A 88 -27.53 -10.53 -18.28
N TYR A 89 -26.60 -11.40 -18.71
CA TYR A 89 -26.90 -12.49 -19.63
C TYR A 89 -27.94 -13.47 -19.08
N LYS A 90 -27.93 -13.71 -17.76
CA LYS A 90 -28.95 -14.54 -17.09
C LYS A 90 -30.33 -13.88 -17.14
N LEU A 91 -30.41 -12.57 -16.89
CA LEU A 91 -31.66 -11.81 -16.89
C LEU A 91 -32.25 -11.61 -18.30
N GLU A 92 -31.42 -11.58 -19.33
CA GLU A 92 -31.88 -11.58 -20.73
C GLU A 92 -32.65 -12.87 -21.08
N LYS A 93 -32.33 -13.99 -20.44
CA LYS A 93 -33.00 -15.28 -20.67
C LYS A 93 -34.31 -15.44 -19.91
N GLY A 94 -34.59 -14.57 -18.95
CA GLY A 94 -35.81 -14.63 -18.16
C GLY A 94 -35.70 -13.86 -16.85
N TYR A 95 -36.85 -13.46 -16.34
CA TYR A 95 -36.93 -12.77 -15.05
C TYR A 95 -36.49 -13.70 -13.92
N ASP A 96 -35.49 -13.26 -13.16
CA ASP A 96 -34.98 -13.93 -11.97
C ASP A 96 -34.76 -12.89 -10.87
N ARG A 97 -35.54 -12.99 -9.79
CA ARG A 97 -35.50 -12.06 -8.66
C ARG A 97 -34.17 -12.16 -7.90
N GLU A 98 -33.62 -13.35 -7.76
CA GLU A 98 -32.35 -13.58 -7.06
C GLU A 98 -31.20 -12.95 -7.85
N ALA A 99 -31.21 -13.12 -9.18
CA ALA A 99 -30.22 -12.49 -10.06
C ALA A 99 -30.30 -10.95 -10.03
N ILE A 100 -31.49 -10.36 -9.91
CA ILE A 100 -31.65 -8.90 -9.73
C ILE A 100 -31.08 -8.43 -8.38
N SER A 101 -31.27 -9.22 -7.31
CA SER A 101 -30.71 -8.89 -5.98
C SER A 101 -29.18 -8.96 -6.01
N GLU A 102 -28.63 -10.03 -6.57
CA GLU A 102 -27.19 -10.22 -6.69
C GLU A 102 -26.56 -9.11 -7.57
N LEU A 103 -27.24 -8.72 -8.64
CA LEU A 103 -26.79 -7.62 -9.51
C LEU A 103 -26.67 -6.30 -8.74
N ARG A 104 -27.64 -6.01 -7.87
CA ARG A 104 -27.61 -4.82 -7.01
C ARG A 104 -26.40 -4.84 -6.06
N GLU A 105 -26.09 -6.01 -5.49
CA GLU A 105 -24.96 -6.18 -4.59
C GLU A 105 -23.63 -5.94 -5.31
N TRP A 106 -23.45 -6.53 -6.50
CA TRP A 106 -22.24 -6.33 -7.30
C TRP A 106 -22.08 -4.89 -7.80
N LEU A 107 -23.17 -4.22 -8.17
CA LEU A 107 -23.14 -2.79 -8.53
C LEU A 107 -22.70 -1.91 -7.34
N ASN A 108 -23.20 -2.22 -6.14
CA ASN A 108 -22.79 -1.50 -4.93
C ASN A 108 -21.32 -1.77 -4.54
N ILE A 109 -20.80 -2.97 -4.82
CA ILE A 109 -19.38 -3.27 -4.66
C ILE A 109 -18.57 -2.43 -5.66
N LEU A 110 -18.98 -2.40 -6.93
CA LEU A 110 -18.29 -1.66 -7.99
C LEU A 110 -18.21 -0.15 -7.67
N GLU A 111 -19.33 0.45 -7.25
CA GLU A 111 -19.38 1.86 -6.82
C GLU A 111 -18.41 2.14 -5.66
N GLN A 112 -18.36 1.25 -4.67
CA GLN A 112 -17.44 1.40 -3.54
C GLN A 112 -15.98 1.28 -3.96
N VAL A 113 -15.66 0.37 -4.88
CA VAL A 113 -14.31 0.18 -5.42
C VAL A 113 -13.85 1.44 -6.16
N GLU A 114 -14.64 1.97 -7.08
CA GLU A 114 -14.32 3.20 -7.82
C GLU A 114 -14.06 4.39 -6.88
N ARG A 115 -14.89 4.52 -5.83
CA ARG A 115 -14.72 5.56 -4.81
C ARG A 115 -13.39 5.39 -4.06
N LEU A 116 -13.04 4.17 -3.67
CA LEU A 116 -11.81 3.89 -2.93
C LEU A 116 -10.57 4.12 -3.79
N ILE A 117 -10.58 3.70 -5.06
CA ILE A 117 -9.50 3.98 -6.02
C ILE A 117 -9.28 5.48 -6.16
N THR A 118 -10.37 6.25 -6.35
CA THR A 118 -10.30 7.72 -6.45
C THR A 118 -9.66 8.37 -5.22
N VAL A 119 -10.00 7.89 -4.02
CA VAL A 119 -9.43 8.39 -2.76
C VAL A 119 -7.94 8.07 -2.66
N LEU A 120 -7.52 6.86 -3.02
CA LEU A 120 -6.12 6.45 -3.00
C LEU A 120 -5.27 7.27 -3.99
N ASP A 121 -5.79 7.52 -5.19
CA ASP A 121 -5.13 8.36 -6.19
C ASP A 121 -4.94 9.81 -5.72
N TYR A 122 -5.94 10.36 -5.02
CA TYR A 122 -5.83 11.71 -4.44
C TYR A 122 -4.76 11.77 -3.34
N GLN A 123 -4.68 10.75 -2.47
CA GLN A 123 -3.67 10.66 -1.41
C GLN A 123 -2.25 10.55 -1.99
N LYS A 124 -2.08 9.77 -3.08
CA LYS A 124 -0.80 9.63 -3.79
C LYS A 124 -0.32 10.97 -4.34
N LYS A 125 -1.17 11.70 -5.08
CA LYS A 125 -0.85 13.04 -5.62
C LYS A 125 -0.50 14.06 -4.52
N ARG A 126 -1.13 13.96 -3.35
CA ARG A 126 -0.86 14.83 -2.19
C ARG A 126 0.48 14.51 -1.53
N SER A 127 0.87 13.24 -1.45
CA SER A 127 2.18 12.82 -0.94
C SER A 127 3.33 13.24 -1.87
N GLU A 128 3.14 13.16 -3.19
CA GLU A 128 4.14 13.55 -4.21
C GLU A 128 4.35 15.06 -4.30
N SER A 129 3.29 15.87 -4.13
CA SER A 129 3.37 17.33 -4.13
C SER A 129 4.03 17.91 -2.87
N THR A 130 3.98 17.19 -1.76
CA THR A 130 4.66 17.57 -0.51
C THR A 130 6.16 17.28 -0.57
N SER A 131 6.58 16.27 -1.34
CA SER A 131 8.00 15.89 -1.53
C SER A 131 8.79 16.78 -2.50
N ARG A 132 8.14 17.69 -3.25
CA ARG A 132 8.80 18.60 -4.22
C ARG A 132 9.09 20.00 -3.67
N ARG A 133 8.82 20.28 -2.38
CA ARG A 133 9.02 21.60 -1.74
C ARG A 133 10.13 21.64 -0.69
N THR A 134 10.98 20.61 -0.61
CA THR A 134 12.18 20.55 0.25
C THR A 134 13.37 20.20 -0.60
#